data_AF-A0A9D7N6X4-F1
#
_entry.id   AF-A0A9D7N6X4-F1
#
_cell.length_a   1.000
_cell.length_b   1.000
_cell.length_c   1.000
_cell.angle_alpha   90.00
_cell.angle_beta   90.00
_cell.angle_gamma   90.00
#
_symmetry.space_group_name_H-M   'P 1'
#
loop_
_entity.id
_entity.type
_entity.pdbx_description
1 polymer ?
#
loop_
_entity_poly.entity_id
_entity_poly.type
_entity_poly.pdbx_seq_one_letter_code
_entity_poly.pdbx_strand_id
1 'polypeptide(L)'
;MAAKREVLEFGDLAPYLLLKNGNFLYKVPFRGGHAVLKVYYDSRGTVERWEKSVSNWLSGQTSYLPSSRCKVERECLALWKANGIRVPEVYDVEVKAPGCKEGYYLLIEFIPHGKLIDWMSDEQKSADERFAMWRRFLPEWSKRHELAIAQKEPRLVHENGDCKHVMLMPDGGFLFFDLEMVYRSRARIEEHVGHEVLQYLWHTSKSMETTLRDRLLDETIAHYPKRERLRQAALYLVRHPRIMQRGLRALERVLRSQKLAKPTSKLAIAKRLLERLDRR
;
A
#
# COMPACT_ATOMS: atom_id res chain seq x y z
N MET A 1 8.78 -37.84 7.42
CA MET A 1 9.72 -37.43 6.36
C MET A 1 9.22 -36.11 5.79
N ALA A 2 9.99 -35.03 5.86
CA ALA A 2 9.60 -33.77 5.23
C ALA A 2 9.56 -33.97 3.70
N ALA A 3 8.47 -33.59 3.06
CA ALA A 3 8.36 -33.65 1.61
C ALA A 3 9.49 -32.80 0.99
N LYS A 4 10.17 -33.34 -0.03
CA LYS A 4 11.24 -32.63 -0.73
C LYS A 4 10.64 -31.37 -1.37
N ARG A 5 11.18 -30.20 -1.03
CA ARG A 5 10.73 -28.92 -1.56
C ARG A 5 10.94 -28.89 -3.09
N GLU A 6 9.95 -28.41 -3.82
CA GLU A 6 10.05 -28.19 -5.27
C GLU A 6 11.17 -27.16 -5.54
N VAL A 7 11.98 -27.39 -6.57
CA VAL A 7 13.11 -26.52 -6.94
C VAL A 7 12.89 -25.99 -8.35
N LEU A 8 12.97 -24.68 -8.53
CA LEU A 8 13.03 -24.01 -9.82
C LEU A 8 14.43 -23.50 -10.08
N GLU A 9 14.97 -23.82 -11.25
CA GLU A 9 16.33 -23.45 -11.62
C GLU A 9 16.32 -22.60 -12.90
N PHE A 10 17.00 -21.46 -12.85
CA PHE A 10 17.13 -20.53 -13.96
C PHE A 10 18.60 -20.14 -14.13
N GLY A 11 19.15 -20.34 -15.33
CA GLY A 11 20.50 -19.88 -15.68
C GLY A 11 20.58 -18.35 -15.84
N ASP A 12 19.50 -17.74 -16.32
CA ASP A 12 19.37 -16.28 -16.47
C ASP A 12 17.91 -15.86 -16.21
N LEU A 13 17.73 -14.76 -15.49
CA LEU A 13 16.42 -14.18 -15.19
C LEU A 13 16.07 -12.97 -16.09
N ALA A 14 17.02 -12.43 -16.86
CA ALA A 14 16.81 -11.25 -17.69
C ALA A 14 15.62 -11.38 -18.67
N PRO A 15 15.40 -12.53 -19.35
CA PRO A 15 14.25 -12.69 -20.25
C PRO A 15 12.89 -12.60 -19.58
N TYR A 16 12.84 -12.81 -18.25
CA TYR A 16 11.60 -12.81 -17.47
C TYR A 16 11.34 -11.49 -16.76
N LEU A 17 12.21 -10.48 -16.93
CA LEU A 17 12.10 -9.22 -16.19
C LEU A 17 10.78 -8.51 -16.52
N LEU A 18 9.95 -8.36 -15.49
CA LEU A 18 8.65 -7.70 -15.58
C LEU A 18 8.74 -6.22 -15.16
N LEU A 19 9.42 -5.95 -14.04
CA LEU A 19 9.54 -4.60 -13.48
C LEU A 19 10.79 -4.47 -12.59
N LYS A 20 11.42 -3.29 -12.64
CA LYS A 20 12.49 -2.89 -11.73
C LYS A 20 12.11 -1.60 -11.01
N ASN A 21 11.76 -1.70 -9.73
CA ASN A 21 11.38 -0.55 -8.91
C ASN A 21 11.70 -0.80 -7.43
N GLY A 22 12.96 -0.65 -7.03
CA GLY A 22 13.44 -0.99 -5.68
C GLY A 22 13.58 -2.50 -5.41
N ASN A 23 12.74 -3.32 -6.04
CA ASN A 23 12.90 -4.77 -6.21
C ASN A 23 12.95 -5.12 -7.70
N PHE A 24 13.37 -6.34 -7.99
CA PHE A 24 13.19 -6.95 -9.30
C PHE A 24 12.01 -7.90 -9.26
N LEU A 25 11.09 -7.75 -10.21
CA LEU A 25 9.94 -8.61 -10.39
C LEU A 25 10.15 -9.34 -11.71
N TYR A 26 10.09 -10.66 -11.68
CA TYR A 26 10.20 -11.51 -12.86
C TYR A 26 8.91 -12.31 -13.05
N LYS A 27 8.38 -12.34 -14.26
CA LYS A 27 7.25 -13.22 -14.62
C LYS A 27 7.82 -14.52 -15.16
N VAL A 28 7.93 -15.52 -14.30
CA VAL A 28 8.57 -16.80 -14.62
C VAL A 28 7.53 -17.88 -14.97
N PRO A 29 7.84 -18.82 -15.87
CA PRO A 29 7.00 -20.00 -16.10
C PRO A 29 6.89 -20.84 -14.82
N PHE A 30 5.66 -21.24 -14.46
CA PHE A 30 5.42 -22.07 -13.27
C PHE A 30 4.12 -22.87 -13.43
N ARG A 31 4.18 -24.19 -13.27
CA ARG A 31 3.02 -25.12 -13.28
C ARG A 31 2.06 -24.91 -14.47
N GLY A 32 2.59 -24.79 -15.68
CA GLY A 32 1.80 -24.59 -16.90
C GLY A 32 1.23 -23.16 -17.07
N GLY A 33 1.48 -22.27 -16.11
CA GLY A 33 1.16 -20.86 -16.17
C GLY A 33 2.38 -19.99 -15.85
N HIS A 34 2.15 -18.91 -15.11
CA HIS A 34 3.20 -18.01 -14.68
C HIS A 34 3.11 -17.72 -13.18
N ALA A 35 4.25 -17.39 -12.58
CA ALA A 35 4.36 -16.84 -11.23
C ALA A 35 5.18 -15.54 -11.29
N VAL A 36 5.08 -14.73 -10.23
CA VAL A 36 5.95 -13.58 -10.02
C VAL A 36 7.05 -13.98 -9.04
N LEU A 37 8.30 -14.00 -9.51
CA LEU A 37 9.46 -14.06 -8.65
C LEU A 37 9.85 -12.63 -8.27
N LYS A 38 9.56 -12.24 -7.02
CA LYS A 38 9.96 -10.95 -6.45
C LYS A 38 11.29 -11.12 -5.73
N VAL A 39 12.35 -10.53 -6.27
CA VAL A 39 13.71 -10.53 -5.69
C VAL A 39 13.96 -9.18 -5.03
N TYR A 40 14.23 -9.20 -3.73
CA TYR A 40 14.46 -8.01 -2.94
C TYR A 40 15.91 -7.60 -3.08
N TYR A 41 16.12 -6.41 -3.62
CA TYR A 41 17.44 -5.83 -3.82
C TYR A 41 17.55 -4.52 -3.04
N ASP A 42 18.77 -4.10 -2.78
CA ASP A 42 19.05 -2.73 -2.37
C ASP A 42 20.15 -2.15 -3.24
N SER A 43 19.80 -1.13 -4.03
CA SER A 43 20.75 -0.39 -4.85
C SER A 43 21.47 0.71 -4.08
N ARG A 44 21.11 0.96 -2.81
CA ARG A 44 21.69 2.01 -1.97
C ARG A 44 22.99 1.55 -1.33
N GLY A 45 23.91 2.50 -1.20
CA GLY A 45 25.13 2.33 -0.42
C GLY A 45 24.82 2.02 1.05
N THR A 46 25.76 1.37 1.75
CA THR A 46 25.57 0.89 3.13
C THR A 46 25.16 2.02 4.09
N VAL A 47 25.72 3.23 3.92
CA VAL A 47 25.42 4.39 4.77
C VAL A 47 23.98 4.88 4.56
N GLU A 48 23.57 5.12 3.32
CA GLU A 48 22.20 5.55 2.99
C GLU A 48 21.14 4.52 3.44
N ARG A 49 21.48 3.23 3.42
CA ARG A 49 20.63 2.13 3.93
C ARG A 49 20.45 2.22 5.45
N TRP A 50 21.52 2.49 6.18
CA TRP A 50 21.48 2.70 7.63
C TRP A 50 20.67 3.93 7.98
N GLU A 51 20.95 5.07 7.35
CA GLU A 51 20.20 6.32 7.54
C GLU A 51 18.70 6.14 7.29
N LYS A 52 18.33 5.49 6.16
CA LYS A 52 16.92 5.22 5.86
C LYS A 52 16.30 4.26 6.87
N SER A 53 17.03 3.24 7.32
CA SER A 53 16.52 2.30 8.31
C SER A 53 16.29 2.94 9.68
N VAL A 54 17.17 3.85 10.10
CA VAL A 54 16.98 4.66 11.31
C VAL A 54 15.81 5.63 11.14
N SER A 55 15.70 6.30 9.98
CA SER A 55 14.57 7.18 9.67
C SER A 55 13.22 6.46 9.69
N ASN A 56 13.15 5.26 9.11
CA ASN A 56 11.98 4.39 9.17
C ASN A 56 11.67 3.98 10.61
N TRP A 57 12.69 3.61 11.38
CA TRP A 57 12.54 3.25 12.79
C TRP A 57 11.96 4.41 13.61
N LEU A 58 12.50 5.62 13.44
CA LEU A 58 11.99 6.85 14.07
C LEU A 58 10.56 7.18 13.62
N SER A 59 10.21 6.82 12.38
CA SER A 59 8.86 6.97 11.83
C SER A 59 7.89 5.84 12.26
N GLY A 60 8.37 4.84 13.01
CA GLY A 60 7.59 3.71 13.50
C GLY A 60 7.34 2.61 12.46
N GLN A 61 8.19 2.51 11.45
CA GLN A 61 8.11 1.56 10.33
C GLN A 61 9.15 0.44 10.44
N THR A 62 9.00 -0.60 9.63
CA THR A 62 9.98 -1.69 9.50
C THR A 62 11.27 -1.24 8.79
N SER A 63 12.34 -2.02 9.02
CA SER A 63 13.63 -1.80 8.37
C SER A 63 13.52 -1.93 6.85
N TYR A 64 14.33 -1.14 6.13
CA TYR A 64 14.38 -1.15 4.67
C TYR A 64 15.30 -2.25 4.11
N LEU A 65 15.90 -3.08 4.96
CA LEU A 65 16.77 -4.18 4.52
C LEU A 65 16.00 -5.17 3.63
N PRO A 66 16.57 -5.65 2.51
CA PRO A 66 15.90 -6.57 1.60
C PRO A 66 15.35 -7.84 2.25
N SER A 67 16.13 -8.49 3.13
CA SER A 67 15.69 -9.68 3.86
C SER A 67 14.56 -9.38 4.84
N SER A 68 14.57 -8.17 5.44
CA SER A 68 13.48 -7.73 6.32
C SER A 68 12.21 -7.48 5.53
N ARG A 69 12.29 -6.83 4.36
CA ARG A 69 11.15 -6.60 3.45
C ARG A 69 10.55 -7.92 2.97
N CYS A 70 11.39 -8.88 2.56
CA CYS A 70 10.96 -10.23 2.18
C CYS A 70 10.22 -10.95 3.32
N LYS A 71 10.81 -10.96 4.52
CA LYS A 71 10.20 -11.56 5.71
C LYS A 71 8.87 -10.89 6.05
N VAL A 72 8.83 -9.56 6.10
CA VAL A 72 7.62 -8.78 6.41
C VAL A 72 6.53 -9.05 5.40
N GLU A 73 6.82 -9.02 4.09
CA GLU A 73 5.82 -9.27 3.07
C GLU A 73 5.24 -10.68 3.20
N ARG A 74 6.09 -11.70 3.41
CA ARG A 74 5.64 -13.08 3.64
C ARG A 74 4.69 -13.18 4.84
N GLU A 75 5.07 -12.57 5.97
CA GLU A 75 4.26 -12.56 7.18
C GLU A 75 2.94 -11.80 6.98
N CYS A 76 2.96 -10.69 6.24
CA CYS A 76 1.76 -9.90 5.97
C CYS A 76 0.80 -10.61 5.02
N LEU A 77 1.29 -11.22 3.94
CA LEU A 77 0.48 -12.02 3.04
C LEU A 77 -0.22 -13.15 3.80
N ALA A 78 0.52 -13.89 4.65
CA ALA A 78 -0.06 -14.93 5.49
C ALA A 78 -1.11 -14.38 6.47
N LEU A 79 -0.81 -13.27 7.15
CA LEU A 79 -1.71 -12.63 8.11
C LEU A 79 -2.99 -12.11 7.45
N TRP A 80 -2.89 -11.46 6.30
CA TRP A 80 -4.03 -10.91 5.57
C TRP A 80 -4.93 -12.03 5.07
N LYS A 81 -4.34 -13.08 4.50
CA LYS A 81 -5.06 -14.28 4.08
C LYS A 81 -5.79 -14.94 5.25
N ALA A 82 -5.14 -15.09 6.41
CA ALA A 82 -5.75 -15.66 7.61
C ALA A 82 -6.95 -14.84 8.14
N ASN A 83 -7.02 -13.55 7.80
CA ASN A 83 -8.14 -12.66 8.11
C ASN A 83 -9.19 -12.56 6.98
N GLY A 84 -9.13 -13.45 5.99
CA GLY A 84 -10.07 -13.47 4.86
C GLY A 84 -9.87 -12.32 3.87
N ILE A 85 -8.73 -11.61 3.94
CA ILE A 85 -8.38 -10.57 2.97
C ILE A 85 -7.65 -11.25 1.82
N ARG A 86 -8.14 -11.02 0.59
CA ARG A 86 -7.55 -11.63 -0.61
C ARG A 86 -6.19 -11.00 -0.92
N VAL A 87 -5.19 -11.85 -1.07
CA VAL A 87 -3.81 -11.54 -1.43
C VAL A 87 -3.29 -12.61 -2.38
N PRO A 88 -2.20 -12.39 -3.13
CA PRO A 88 -1.59 -13.44 -3.95
C PRO A 88 -1.17 -14.65 -3.11
N GLU A 89 -1.29 -15.84 -3.67
CA GLU A 89 -0.70 -17.03 -3.06
C GLU A 89 0.82 -16.96 -3.04
N VAL A 90 1.43 -17.43 -1.94
CA VAL A 90 2.89 -17.58 -1.81
C VAL A 90 3.24 -19.04 -2.02
N TYR A 91 4.06 -19.34 -3.02
CA TYR A 91 4.50 -20.70 -3.30
C TYR A 91 5.74 -21.05 -2.49
N ASP A 92 5.70 -22.19 -1.79
CA ASP A 92 6.82 -22.70 -1.02
C ASP A 92 7.79 -23.51 -1.91
N VAL A 93 8.65 -22.78 -2.63
CA VAL A 93 9.54 -23.33 -3.66
C VAL A 93 10.96 -22.78 -3.48
N GLU A 94 11.96 -23.63 -3.64
CA GLU A 94 13.36 -23.21 -3.72
C GLU A 94 13.65 -22.66 -5.12
N VAL A 95 14.29 -21.49 -5.21
CA VAL A 95 14.66 -20.88 -6.49
C VAL A 95 16.18 -20.78 -6.56
N LYS A 96 16.77 -21.49 -7.52
CA LYS A 96 18.19 -21.44 -7.85
C LYS A 96 18.38 -20.57 -9.08
N ALA A 97 18.78 -19.32 -8.88
CA ALA A 97 19.02 -18.38 -9.95
C ALA A 97 20.02 -17.29 -9.52
N PRO A 98 20.72 -16.63 -10.47
CA PRO A 98 21.61 -15.52 -10.15
C PRO A 98 20.91 -14.44 -9.31
N GLY A 99 21.53 -14.05 -8.20
CA GLY A 99 21.00 -13.02 -7.30
C GLY A 99 19.86 -13.46 -6.37
N CYS A 100 19.36 -14.70 -6.48
CA CYS A 100 18.29 -15.23 -5.64
C CYS A 100 18.85 -15.98 -4.42
N LYS A 101 19.23 -15.23 -3.38
CA LYS A 101 19.64 -15.81 -2.09
C LYS A 101 18.41 -16.18 -1.25
N GLU A 102 18.49 -17.27 -0.48
CA GLU A 102 17.43 -17.65 0.45
C GLU A 102 17.11 -16.49 1.41
N GLY A 103 15.81 -16.22 1.61
CA GLY A 103 15.34 -15.08 2.41
C GLY A 103 15.36 -13.73 1.68
N TYR A 104 15.77 -13.68 0.41
CA TYR A 104 15.79 -12.46 -0.43
C TYR A 104 14.88 -12.56 -1.65
N TYR A 105 14.01 -13.57 -1.72
CA TYR A 105 13.00 -13.67 -2.76
C TYR A 105 11.68 -14.27 -2.23
N LEU A 106 10.59 -13.96 -2.93
CA LEU A 106 9.31 -14.65 -2.85
C LEU A 106 8.87 -15.08 -4.25
N LEU A 107 8.36 -16.31 -4.36
CA LEU A 107 7.60 -16.74 -5.54
C LEU A 107 6.12 -16.63 -5.19
N ILE A 108 5.41 -15.76 -5.90
CA ILE A 108 3.99 -15.47 -5.64
C ILE A 108 3.16 -15.67 -6.90
N GLU A 109 1.86 -15.86 -6.72
CA GLU A 109 0.90 -15.98 -7.80
C GLU A 109 0.96 -14.79 -8.77
N PHE A 110 0.95 -15.08 -10.07
CA PHE A 110 0.77 -14.06 -11.10
C PHE A 110 -0.70 -13.84 -11.37
N ILE A 111 -1.18 -12.62 -11.13
CA ILE A 111 -2.57 -12.22 -11.34
C ILE A 111 -2.66 -11.36 -12.61
N PRO A 112 -3.28 -11.84 -13.71
CA PRO A 112 -3.37 -11.10 -14.97
C PRO A 112 -4.56 -10.15 -15.02
N HIS A 113 -4.76 -9.34 -13.98
CA HIS A 113 -5.92 -8.44 -13.88
C HIS A 113 -5.52 -6.98 -13.66
N GLY A 114 -6.40 -6.07 -14.07
CA GLY A 114 -6.21 -4.63 -13.98
C GLY A 114 -6.21 -4.12 -12.54
N LYS A 115 -5.50 -3.02 -12.30
CA LYS A 115 -5.45 -2.38 -10.98
C LYS A 115 -6.59 -1.40 -10.82
N LEU A 116 -6.99 -1.14 -9.58
CA LEU A 116 -8.02 -0.16 -9.26
C LEU A 116 -7.62 1.24 -9.74
N ILE A 117 -6.35 1.63 -9.66
CA ILE A 117 -5.89 2.93 -10.16
C ILE A 117 -6.10 3.09 -11.67
N ASP A 118 -5.88 2.02 -12.43
CA ASP A 118 -6.01 2.04 -13.88
C ASP A 118 -7.49 2.22 -14.23
N TRP A 119 -8.39 1.50 -13.54
CA TRP A 119 -9.83 1.70 -13.68
C TRP A 119 -10.28 3.12 -13.32
N MET A 120 -9.77 3.67 -12.22
CA MET A 120 -10.14 5.01 -11.76
C MET A 120 -9.57 6.12 -12.64
N SER A 121 -8.54 5.84 -13.44
CA SER A 121 -7.88 6.81 -14.32
C SER A 121 -8.19 6.59 -15.79
N ASP A 122 -8.98 5.57 -16.13
CA ASP A 122 -9.35 5.23 -17.50
C ASP A 122 -10.31 6.26 -18.11
N GLU A 123 -9.79 7.08 -19.03
CA GLU A 123 -10.53 8.14 -19.71
C GLU A 123 -11.73 7.63 -20.54
N GLN A 124 -11.71 6.36 -20.95
CA GLN A 124 -12.80 5.75 -21.70
C GLN A 124 -14.03 5.45 -20.84
N LYS A 125 -13.87 5.39 -19.51
CA LYS A 125 -14.97 5.17 -18.57
C LYS A 125 -15.63 6.48 -18.21
N SER A 126 -16.95 6.48 -18.14
CA SER A 126 -17.70 7.60 -17.59
C SER A 126 -17.35 7.84 -16.11
N ALA A 127 -17.55 9.05 -15.62
CA ALA A 127 -17.34 9.37 -14.21
C ALA A 127 -18.18 8.46 -13.29
N ASP A 128 -19.41 8.13 -13.70
CA ASP A 128 -20.32 7.30 -12.91
C ASP A 128 -19.84 5.85 -12.80
N GLU A 129 -19.27 5.28 -13.86
CA GLU A 129 -18.67 3.94 -13.83
C GLU A 129 -17.44 3.87 -12.92
N ARG A 130 -16.58 4.91 -12.97
CA ARG A 130 -15.41 5.00 -12.08
C ARG A 130 -15.86 5.07 -10.62
N PHE A 131 -16.82 5.94 -10.30
CA PHE A 131 -17.30 6.08 -8.92
C PHE A 131 -18.17 4.90 -8.47
N ALA A 132 -18.84 4.18 -9.35
CA ALA A 132 -19.50 2.92 -9.01
C ALA A 132 -18.49 1.88 -8.50
N MET A 133 -17.32 1.76 -9.15
CA MET A 133 -16.23 0.90 -8.67
C MET A 133 -15.67 1.40 -7.33
N TRP A 134 -15.44 2.71 -7.20
CA TRP A 134 -14.97 3.30 -5.95
C TRP A 134 -15.92 3.01 -4.78
N ARG A 135 -17.23 3.19 -4.98
CA ARG A 135 -18.25 2.88 -3.97
C ARG A 135 -18.25 1.43 -3.53
N ARG A 136 -17.94 0.48 -4.44
CA ARG A 136 -17.79 -0.95 -4.10
C ARG A 136 -16.53 -1.23 -3.30
N PHE A 137 -15.45 -0.50 -3.57
CA PHE A 137 -14.18 -0.64 -2.86
C PHE A 137 -14.24 -0.12 -1.42
N LEU A 138 -14.95 0.99 -1.17
CA LEU A 138 -14.94 1.66 0.14
C LEU A 138 -15.37 0.75 1.32
N PRO A 139 -16.42 -0.09 1.23
CA PRO A 139 -16.78 -1.02 2.30
C PRO A 139 -15.70 -2.08 2.58
N GLU A 140 -15.12 -2.69 1.54
CA GLU A 140 -14.04 -3.69 1.68
C GLU A 140 -12.80 -3.08 2.33
N TRP A 141 -12.45 -1.87 1.90
CA TRP A 141 -11.37 -1.11 2.49
C TRP A 141 -11.63 -0.75 3.96
N SER A 142 -12.85 -0.33 4.30
CA SER A 142 -13.27 -0.04 5.68
C SER A 142 -13.24 -1.28 6.58
N LYS A 143 -13.69 -2.43 6.08
CA LYS A 143 -13.69 -3.71 6.81
C LYS A 143 -12.29 -4.10 7.27
N ARG A 144 -11.28 -3.93 6.41
CA ARG A 144 -9.88 -4.19 6.79
C ARG A 144 -9.40 -3.23 7.89
N HIS A 145 -9.76 -1.96 7.84
CA HIS A 145 -9.38 -1.03 8.91
C HIS A 145 -10.03 -1.37 10.25
N GLU A 146 -11.28 -1.87 10.23
CA GLU A 146 -11.95 -2.37 11.43
C GLU A 146 -11.21 -3.56 12.02
N LEU A 147 -10.82 -4.53 11.19
CA LEU A 147 -9.99 -5.66 11.60
C LEU A 147 -8.66 -5.19 12.22
N ALA A 148 -7.96 -4.27 11.56
CA ALA A 148 -6.69 -3.73 12.03
C ALA A 148 -6.81 -3.10 13.43
N ILE A 149 -7.85 -2.26 13.65
CA ILE A 149 -8.11 -1.59 14.93
C ILE A 149 -8.53 -2.60 16.00
N ALA A 150 -9.50 -3.48 15.69
CA ALA A 150 -10.03 -4.45 16.63
C ALA A 150 -8.95 -5.40 17.16
N GLN A 151 -8.03 -5.83 16.29
CA GLN A 151 -6.93 -6.72 16.66
C GLN A 151 -5.69 -5.97 17.16
N LYS A 152 -5.69 -4.63 17.12
CA LYS A 152 -4.51 -3.77 17.35
C LYS A 152 -3.30 -4.25 16.54
N GLU A 153 -3.53 -4.63 15.29
CA GLU A 153 -2.53 -5.27 14.42
C GLU A 153 -2.10 -4.30 13.30
N PRO A 154 -0.97 -3.59 13.47
CA PRO A 154 -0.52 -2.59 12.51
C PRO A 154 -0.10 -3.17 11.16
N ARG A 155 0.20 -4.47 11.07
CA ARG A 155 0.49 -5.14 9.80
C ARG A 155 -0.74 -5.30 8.90
N LEU A 156 -1.95 -5.13 9.43
CA LEU A 156 -3.19 -5.09 8.63
C LEU A 156 -3.43 -3.70 8.00
N VAL A 157 -2.59 -2.70 8.28
CA VAL A 157 -2.64 -1.38 7.65
C VAL A 157 -1.63 -1.34 6.50
N HIS A 158 -2.08 -0.86 5.34
CA HIS A 158 -1.26 -0.75 4.15
C HIS A 158 -0.41 0.53 4.21
N GLU A 159 0.88 0.41 4.56
CA GLU A 159 1.75 1.56 4.79
C GLU A 159 1.91 2.45 3.54
N ASN A 160 2.19 1.83 2.39
CA ASN A 160 2.19 2.49 1.08
C ASN A 160 0.89 2.22 0.31
N GLY A 161 -0.22 2.13 1.03
CA GLY A 161 -1.50 1.80 0.46
C GLY A 161 -1.99 2.83 -0.55
N ASP A 162 -2.10 2.43 -1.80
CA ASP A 162 -2.77 3.20 -2.84
C ASP A 162 -3.42 2.25 -3.88
N CYS A 163 -4.20 2.82 -4.80
CA CYS A 163 -4.95 2.03 -5.78
C CYS A 163 -4.08 1.28 -6.80
N LYS A 164 -2.76 1.53 -6.89
CA LYS A 164 -1.81 0.72 -7.69
C LYS A 164 -1.59 -0.65 -7.08
N HIS A 165 -1.81 -0.79 -5.78
CA HIS A 165 -1.56 -2.01 -5.01
C HIS A 165 -2.86 -2.78 -4.70
N VAL A 166 -3.90 -2.54 -5.50
CA VAL A 166 -5.19 -3.21 -5.45
C VAL A 166 -5.56 -3.70 -6.84
N MET A 167 -5.74 -5.01 -7.02
CA MET A 167 -6.22 -5.62 -8.26
C MET A 167 -7.73 -5.83 -8.21
N LEU A 168 -8.37 -5.67 -9.36
CA LEU A 168 -9.78 -5.98 -9.57
C LEU A 168 -9.93 -7.44 -9.95
N MET A 169 -10.80 -8.16 -9.24
CA MET A 169 -10.99 -9.59 -9.46
C MET A 169 -12.25 -9.87 -10.31
N PRO A 170 -12.29 -10.97 -11.09
CA PRO A 170 -13.42 -11.28 -11.97
C PRO A 170 -14.76 -11.45 -11.25
N ASP A 171 -14.72 -11.96 -10.02
CA ASP A 171 -15.89 -12.09 -9.14
C ASP A 171 -16.34 -10.74 -8.51
N GLY A 172 -15.69 -9.64 -8.92
CA GLY A 172 -15.98 -8.32 -8.40
C GLY A 172 -15.33 -8.00 -7.06
N GLY A 173 -14.47 -8.89 -6.53
CA GLY A 173 -13.68 -8.65 -5.34
C GLY A 173 -12.41 -7.82 -5.60
N PHE A 174 -11.65 -7.61 -4.53
CA PHE A 174 -10.39 -6.87 -4.57
C PHE A 174 -9.26 -7.70 -3.96
N LEU A 175 -8.09 -7.67 -4.58
CA LEU A 175 -6.89 -8.33 -4.09
C LEU A 175 -5.82 -7.28 -3.76
N PHE A 176 -5.24 -7.37 -2.58
CA PHE A 176 -4.21 -6.46 -2.10
C PHE A 176 -2.82 -7.10 -2.22
N PHE A 177 -1.81 -6.31 -2.58
CA PHE A 177 -0.43 -6.79 -2.72
C PHE A 177 0.59 -5.68 -2.37
N ASP A 178 1.87 -6.00 -2.44
CA ASP A 178 3.00 -5.11 -2.09
C ASP A 178 3.06 -4.73 -0.60
N LEU A 179 3.07 -5.75 0.27
CA LEU A 179 2.96 -5.61 1.73
C LEU A 179 4.32 -5.66 2.46
N GLU A 180 5.38 -5.22 1.80
CA GLU A 180 6.77 -5.31 2.28
C GLU A 180 7.15 -4.30 3.36
N MET A 181 6.32 -3.27 3.56
CA MET A 181 6.52 -2.23 4.55
C MET A 181 5.30 -2.14 5.46
N VAL A 182 5.53 -2.08 6.77
CA VAL A 182 4.46 -2.01 7.77
C VAL A 182 4.77 -1.05 8.88
N TYR A 183 3.71 -0.58 9.53
CA TYR A 183 3.81 0.11 10.81
C TYR A 183 4.08 -0.89 11.95
N ARG A 184 4.70 -0.42 13.03
CA ARG A 184 5.09 -1.27 14.17
C ARG A 184 4.26 -1.03 15.43
N SER A 185 3.66 0.15 15.56
CA SER A 185 3.08 0.58 16.84
C SER A 185 1.60 0.23 16.96
N ARG A 186 1.30 -0.80 17.77
CA ARG A 186 -0.08 -1.18 18.12
C ARG A 186 -0.86 -0.04 18.78
N ALA A 187 -0.20 0.75 19.63
CA ALA A 187 -0.79 1.89 20.33
C ALA A 187 -1.17 3.07 19.39
N ARG A 188 -0.74 3.04 18.12
CA ARG A 188 -0.99 4.09 17.13
C ARG A 188 -1.83 3.58 15.96
N ILE A 189 -2.54 2.47 16.14
CA ILE A 189 -3.25 1.80 15.05
C ILE A 189 -4.26 2.71 14.33
N GLU A 190 -5.00 3.53 15.07
CA GLU A 190 -5.94 4.49 14.49
C GLU A 190 -5.25 5.58 13.68
N GLU A 191 -4.08 6.04 14.16
CA GLU A 191 -3.27 7.00 13.42
C GLU A 191 -2.77 6.37 12.12
N HIS A 192 -2.28 5.13 12.16
CA HIS A 192 -1.80 4.37 11.00
C HIS A 192 -2.91 4.18 9.96
N VAL A 193 -4.11 3.78 10.39
CA VAL A 193 -5.30 3.72 9.52
C VAL A 193 -5.61 5.09 8.92
N GLY A 194 -5.49 6.17 9.70
CA GLY A 194 -5.68 7.53 9.19
C GLY A 194 -4.67 7.93 8.11
N HIS A 195 -3.40 7.54 8.27
CA HIS A 195 -2.36 7.75 7.26
C HIS A 195 -2.67 7.00 5.96
N GLU A 196 -3.10 5.75 6.06
CA GLU A 196 -3.51 4.96 4.89
C GLU A 196 -4.69 5.61 4.17
N VAL A 197 -5.72 6.04 4.90
CA VAL A 197 -6.89 6.72 4.33
C VAL A 197 -6.47 7.94 3.50
N LEU A 198 -5.63 8.78 4.08
CA LEU A 198 -5.16 9.98 3.39
C LEU A 198 -4.20 9.67 2.24
N GLN A 199 -3.40 8.60 2.32
CA GLN A 199 -2.53 8.16 1.23
C GLN A 199 -3.36 7.73 0.01
N TYR A 200 -4.38 6.87 0.19
CA TYR A 200 -5.27 6.43 -0.90
C TYR A 200 -5.98 7.60 -1.57
N LEU A 201 -6.58 8.51 -0.77
CA LEU A 201 -7.28 9.68 -1.31
C LEU A 201 -6.35 10.62 -2.05
N TRP A 202 -5.19 10.90 -1.46
CA TRP A 202 -4.19 11.76 -2.07
C TRP A 202 -3.68 11.22 -3.39
N HIS A 203 -3.31 9.94 -3.43
CA HIS A 203 -2.73 9.34 -4.61
C HIS A 203 -3.76 9.18 -5.73
N THR A 204 -4.97 8.69 -5.41
CA THR A 204 -6.07 8.60 -6.36
C THR A 204 -6.45 9.98 -6.92
N SER A 205 -6.46 11.03 -6.08
CA SER A 205 -6.75 12.39 -6.56
C SER A 205 -5.72 12.91 -7.56
N LYS A 206 -4.45 12.46 -7.47
CA LYS A 206 -3.39 12.90 -8.38
C LYS A 206 -3.53 12.35 -9.78
N SER A 207 -4.18 11.20 -9.96
CA SER A 207 -4.41 10.60 -11.27
C SER A 207 -5.70 11.07 -11.93
N MET A 208 -6.43 12.01 -11.31
CA MET A 208 -7.71 12.50 -11.77
C MET A 208 -7.69 13.99 -12.13
N GLU A 209 -8.59 14.39 -13.01
CA GLU A 209 -8.92 15.80 -13.29
C GLU A 209 -9.60 16.47 -12.08
N THR A 210 -9.51 17.81 -12.01
CA THR A 210 -9.95 18.58 -10.83
C THR A 210 -11.41 18.35 -10.45
N THR A 211 -12.33 18.32 -11.41
CA THR A 211 -13.77 18.08 -11.16
C THR A 211 -14.02 16.72 -10.51
N LEU A 212 -13.30 15.69 -10.93
CA LEU A 212 -13.40 14.34 -10.38
C LEU A 212 -12.75 14.23 -8.99
N ARG A 213 -11.72 15.03 -8.68
CA ARG A 213 -11.11 15.06 -7.33
C ARG A 213 -12.10 15.47 -6.25
N ASP A 214 -12.92 16.46 -6.57
CA ASP A 214 -13.96 16.95 -5.66
C ASP A 214 -15.01 15.87 -5.42
N ARG A 215 -15.47 15.26 -6.50
CA ARG A 215 -16.41 14.14 -6.44
C ARG A 215 -15.84 12.93 -5.67
N LEU A 216 -14.55 12.62 -5.80
CA LEU A 216 -13.89 11.56 -5.03
C LEU A 216 -14.07 11.73 -3.53
N LEU A 217 -13.91 12.94 -3.01
CA LEU A 217 -14.10 13.21 -1.59
C LEU A 217 -15.58 13.07 -1.18
N ASP A 218 -16.52 13.57 -2.01
CA ASP A 218 -17.96 13.45 -1.73
C ASP A 218 -18.41 12.00 -1.71
N GLU A 219 -18.00 11.21 -2.69
CA GLU A 219 -18.31 9.78 -2.81
C GLU A 219 -17.69 9.01 -1.64
N THR A 220 -16.45 9.35 -1.24
CA THR A 220 -15.81 8.75 -0.06
C THR A 220 -16.60 9.07 1.21
N ILE A 221 -16.98 10.32 1.45
CA ILE A 221 -17.73 10.72 2.65
C ILE A 221 -19.10 10.04 2.70
N ALA A 222 -19.78 9.94 1.55
CA ALA A 222 -21.12 9.37 1.45
C ALA A 222 -21.14 7.84 1.63
N HIS A 223 -20.13 7.13 1.14
CA HIS A 223 -20.16 5.68 1.02
C HIS A 223 -19.16 4.93 1.90
N TYR A 224 -18.23 5.62 2.56
CA TYR A 224 -17.33 4.99 3.51
C TYR A 224 -18.06 4.68 4.83
N PRO A 225 -18.19 3.42 5.26
CA PRO A 225 -19.08 3.03 6.37
C PRO A 225 -18.82 3.73 7.71
N LYS A 226 -17.57 4.10 8.01
CA LYS A 226 -17.19 4.73 9.28
C LYS A 226 -16.76 6.17 9.07
N ARG A 227 -17.72 7.08 8.90
CA ARG A 227 -17.47 8.50 8.64
C ARG A 227 -16.61 9.19 9.71
N GLU A 228 -16.77 8.83 10.98
CA GLU A 228 -15.92 9.34 12.07
C GLU A 228 -14.43 9.02 11.85
N ARG A 229 -14.10 7.87 11.25
CA ARG A 229 -12.72 7.52 10.92
C ARG A 229 -12.13 8.46 9.87
N LEU A 230 -12.92 8.91 8.90
CA LEU A 230 -12.46 9.91 7.92
C LEU A 230 -12.14 11.24 8.60
N ARG A 231 -12.97 11.65 9.57
CA ARG A 231 -12.74 12.85 10.38
C ARG A 231 -11.45 12.71 11.19
N GLN A 232 -11.28 11.59 11.90
CA GLN A 232 -10.05 11.30 12.66
C GLN A 232 -8.81 11.29 11.77
N ALA A 233 -8.87 10.64 10.60
CA ALA A 233 -7.78 10.62 9.63
C ALA A 233 -7.33 12.05 9.26
N ALA A 234 -8.29 12.91 8.91
CA ALA A 234 -8.02 14.31 8.61
C ALA A 234 -7.42 15.07 9.82
N LEU A 235 -7.98 14.88 11.01
CA LEU A 235 -7.53 15.53 12.23
C LEU A 235 -6.11 15.14 12.63
N TYR A 236 -5.72 13.87 12.47
CA TYR A 236 -4.34 13.43 12.73
C TYR A 236 -3.32 14.21 11.89
N LEU A 237 -3.66 14.55 10.64
CA LEU A 237 -2.77 15.29 9.77
C LEU A 237 -2.82 16.82 10.02
N VAL A 238 -4.01 17.37 10.26
CA VAL A 238 -4.22 18.83 10.42
C VAL A 238 -3.84 19.31 11.82
N ARG A 239 -4.25 18.57 12.87
CA ARG A 239 -4.10 18.90 14.28
C ARG A 239 -3.35 17.81 15.03
N HIS A 240 -2.17 17.43 14.52
CA HIS A 240 -1.39 16.32 15.05
C HIS A 240 -1.34 16.34 16.60
N PRO A 241 -1.71 15.25 17.30
CA PRO A 241 -1.93 15.27 18.75
C PRO A 241 -0.66 15.58 19.56
N ARG A 242 0.54 15.36 18.97
CA ARG A 242 1.83 15.60 19.63
C ARG A 242 2.45 16.95 19.28
N ILE A 243 2.76 17.75 20.30
CA ILE A 243 3.37 19.09 20.21
C ILE A 243 4.68 19.09 19.42
N MET A 244 5.58 18.13 19.66
CA MET A 244 6.86 18.07 18.92
C MET A 244 6.67 17.87 17.41
N GLN A 245 5.68 17.07 17.00
CA GLN A 245 5.37 16.90 15.58
C GLN A 245 4.64 18.11 14.98
N ARG A 246 3.93 18.90 15.80
CA ARG A 246 3.45 20.22 15.37
C ARG A 246 4.62 21.17 15.09
N GLY A 247 5.66 21.14 15.93
CA GLY A 247 6.90 21.91 15.74
C GLY A 247 7.68 21.51 14.48
N LEU A 248 7.92 20.21 14.28
CA LEU A 248 8.57 19.69 13.06
C LEU A 248 7.78 20.01 11.78
N ARG A 249 6.44 19.91 11.82
CA ARG A 249 5.61 20.31 10.68
C ARG A 249 5.55 21.82 10.48
N ALA A 250 5.67 22.62 11.53
CA ALA A 250 5.80 24.07 11.40
C ALA A 250 7.12 24.43 10.70
N LEU A 251 8.22 23.78 11.09
CA LEU A 251 9.52 23.90 10.43
C LEU A 251 9.45 23.42 8.97
N GLU A 252 8.80 22.30 8.70
CA GLU A 252 8.60 21.78 7.34
C GLU A 252 7.69 22.69 6.49
N ARG A 253 6.70 23.36 7.09
CA ARG A 253 5.88 24.39 6.40
C ARG A 253 6.71 25.61 5.99
N VAL A 254 7.66 26.02 6.82
CA VAL A 254 8.59 27.12 6.52
C VAL A 254 9.56 26.69 5.41
N LEU A 255 10.10 25.46 5.48
CA LEU A 255 11.11 24.96 4.55
C LEU A 255 10.56 24.41 3.21
N ARG A 256 9.30 23.96 3.18
CA ARG A 256 8.64 23.31 2.00
C ARG A 256 7.31 23.96 1.63
N SER A 257 7.15 25.25 1.93
CA SER A 257 5.93 26.05 1.71
C SER A 257 5.31 25.85 0.32
N GLN A 258 6.12 25.84 -0.74
CA GLN A 258 5.66 25.67 -2.12
C GLN A 258 5.10 24.26 -2.44
N LYS A 259 5.63 23.19 -1.82
CA LYS A 259 5.13 21.81 -2.04
C LYS A 259 3.86 21.53 -1.25
N LEU A 260 3.72 22.12 -0.06
CA LEU A 260 2.55 21.96 0.80
C LEU A 260 1.37 22.83 0.37
N ALA A 261 1.62 23.95 -0.32
CA ALA A 261 0.61 24.82 -0.91
C ALA A 261 -0.11 24.22 -2.14
N LYS A 262 0.39 23.12 -2.71
CA LYS A 262 -0.25 22.49 -3.88
C LYS A 262 -1.65 21.95 -3.51
N PRO A 263 -2.67 22.16 -4.35
CA PRO A 263 -4.02 21.62 -4.14
C PRO A 263 -4.06 20.09 -4.02
N THR A 264 -3.03 19.41 -4.56
CA THR A 264 -2.85 17.96 -4.53
C THR A 264 -1.86 17.52 -3.44
N SER A 265 -1.61 18.32 -2.41
CA SER A 265 -0.82 17.87 -1.25
C SER A 265 -1.70 17.03 -0.30
N LYS A 266 -1.11 16.09 0.44
CA LYS A 266 -1.84 15.29 1.46
C LYS A 266 -2.55 16.20 2.47
N LEU A 267 -1.91 17.33 2.84
CA LEU A 267 -2.48 18.30 3.76
C LEU A 267 -3.69 19.03 3.16
N ALA A 268 -3.64 19.39 1.88
CA ALA A 268 -4.79 19.99 1.20
C ALA A 268 -5.98 19.02 1.15
N ILE A 269 -5.73 17.75 0.84
CA ILE A 269 -6.77 16.70 0.86
C ILE A 269 -7.36 16.55 2.26
N ALA A 270 -6.54 16.49 3.31
CA ALA A 270 -7.03 16.39 4.68
C ALA A 270 -7.89 17.59 5.11
N LYS A 271 -7.48 18.82 4.78
CA LYS A 271 -8.26 20.03 5.08
C LYS A 271 -9.61 20.01 4.37
N ARG A 272 -9.62 19.72 3.07
CA ARG A 272 -10.85 19.64 2.25
C ARG A 272 -11.79 18.53 2.72
N LEU A 273 -11.24 17.39 3.11
CA LEU A 273 -12.00 16.29 3.70
C LEU A 273 -12.69 16.76 4.99
N LEU A 274 -11.97 17.45 5.89
CA LEU A 274 -12.52 17.97 7.13
C LEU A 274 -13.62 19.03 6.88
N GLU A 275 -13.35 20.01 6.01
CA GLU A 275 -14.32 21.06 5.64
C GLU A 275 -15.63 20.46 5.10
N ARG A 276 -15.56 19.41 4.28
CA ARG A 276 -16.74 18.74 3.73
C ARG A 276 -17.48 17.90 4.76
N LEU A 277 -16.74 17.27 5.69
CA LEU A 277 -17.31 16.52 6.79
C LEU A 277 -18.04 17.42 7.80
N ASP A 278 -17.64 18.69 7.93
CA ASP A 278 -18.26 19.66 8.84
C ASP A 278 -19.48 20.38 8.24
N ARG A 279 -19.61 20.39 6.91
CA ARG A 279 -20.76 20.99 6.19
C ARG A 279 -21.98 20.07 6.06
N ARG A 280 -21.85 18.79 6.40
CA ARG A 280 -22.86 17.74 6.24
C ARG A 280 -23.17 17.11 7.58
#